data_AF-A0A450Z7Z9-F1
#
_entry.id   AF-A0A450Z7Z9-F1
#
_cell.length_a   1.000
_cell.length_b   1.000
_cell.length_c   1.000
_cell.angle_alpha   90.00
_cell.angle_beta   90.00
_cell.angle_gamma   90.00
#
_symmetry.space_group_name_H-M   'P 1'
#
loop_
_entity.id
_entity.type
_entity.pdbx_description
1 polymer ?
#
loop_
_entity_poly.entity_id
_entity_poly.type
_entity_poly.pdbx_seq_one_letter_code
_entity_poly.pdbx_strand_id
1 'polypeptide(L)'
;DYMAAFIMLYPFHKFMNYRPWLYLLGGSQSGKTTLIESFIMPLYSNLVMKMDKSTAHSTAQEIGNTAIIPIFDEFEKFRRLEEILELFKMTSSKGGGIKKSGTPGKEPLRFEIKQMPLFASIYTPTSIKGDFAQDNRTVIFKLSKSKKDRQAPMLFNEEECKELRGNIISSVIENWNAISLAVKRIEKQKENIVKSLGNKITSRTVNNFCYVLALMHIAKEGQGKEIEATVPEWAYDDMQKDDGDRVLTDILHARINHEGKEHLIVDLLYSAIEQKNDEDKQILRKNGITPANSKGEQVLAFDSKQIKKTLFRQDDYYSKLHIGDVLERLPGAKKNQNTHFGHGDTRRSTQIPFSVIKEVARGGGVSDVRDLAKEQQHTESPQEVKHKESTLIIDPLKHYNVSVEYITTKEQTVPAFAELLTTKQPIALDIETYSKDKGYGDKGGLDPYL
;
A
#
# COMPACT_ATOMS: atom_id res chain seq x y z
N ASP A 1 -19.92 5.75 -1.95
CA ASP A 1 -19.87 4.27 -1.99
C ASP A 1 -18.64 3.70 -1.30
N TYR A 2 -17.44 3.81 -1.87
CA TYR A 2 -16.23 3.15 -1.32
C TYR A 2 -15.95 3.45 0.16
N MET A 3 -15.94 4.72 0.56
CA MET A 3 -15.76 5.10 1.98
C MET A 3 -16.84 4.48 2.88
N ALA A 4 -18.11 4.49 2.43
CA ALA A 4 -19.21 3.90 3.19
C ALA A 4 -19.02 2.38 3.34
N ALA A 5 -18.61 1.68 2.28
CA ALA A 5 -18.32 0.25 2.34
C ALA A 5 -17.14 -0.08 3.27
N PHE A 6 -16.08 0.74 3.28
CA PHE A 6 -15.00 0.61 4.28
C PHE A 6 -15.51 0.85 5.70
N ILE A 7 -16.34 1.86 5.91
CA ILE A 7 -16.99 2.13 7.20
C ILE A 7 -17.85 0.93 7.62
N MET A 8 -18.57 0.26 6.72
CA MET A 8 -19.35 -0.94 7.05
C MET A 8 -18.47 -2.14 7.42
N LEU A 9 -17.31 -2.30 6.79
CA LEU A 9 -16.37 -3.40 7.06
C LEU A 9 -15.53 -3.18 8.33
N TYR A 10 -15.51 -1.97 8.88
CA TYR A 10 -14.64 -1.59 9.97
C TYR A 10 -14.73 -2.51 11.20
N PRO A 11 -15.91 -2.92 11.69
CA PRO A 11 -16.03 -3.85 12.80
C PRO A 11 -15.50 -5.27 12.49
N PHE A 12 -15.34 -5.59 11.20
CA PHE A 12 -14.97 -6.93 10.73
C PHE A 12 -13.48 -7.05 10.35
N HIS A 13 -12.67 -6.02 10.62
CA HIS A 13 -11.27 -5.99 10.19
C HIS A 13 -10.44 -7.19 10.65
N LYS A 14 -10.76 -7.80 11.80
CA LYS A 14 -10.04 -8.99 12.29
C LYS A 14 -10.34 -10.24 11.46
N PHE A 15 -11.55 -10.35 10.91
CA PHE A 15 -11.96 -11.45 10.04
C PHE A 15 -11.44 -11.30 8.60
N MET A 16 -11.00 -10.10 8.22
CA MET A 16 -10.43 -9.88 6.89
C MET A 16 -9.07 -10.58 6.76
N ASN A 17 -8.72 -11.14 5.61
CA ASN A 17 -7.38 -11.70 5.39
C ASN A 17 -6.34 -10.62 5.08
N TYR A 18 -6.79 -9.49 4.57
CA TYR A 18 -5.97 -8.35 4.21
C TYR A 18 -6.69 -7.06 4.64
N ARG A 19 -5.96 -6.15 5.27
CA ARG A 19 -6.49 -4.92 5.90
C ARG A 19 -5.73 -3.72 5.34
N PRO A 20 -6.38 -2.87 4.52
CA PRO A 20 -5.76 -1.62 4.09
C PRO A 20 -5.65 -0.63 5.24
N TRP A 21 -4.78 0.36 5.11
CA TRP A 21 -4.84 1.55 5.93
C TRP A 21 -5.74 2.55 5.24
N LEU A 22 -6.66 3.16 5.97
CA LEU A 22 -7.50 4.21 5.42
C LEU A 22 -6.87 5.54 5.76
N TYR A 23 -6.78 6.42 4.76
CA TYR A 23 -6.13 7.71 4.94
C TYR A 23 -7.03 8.82 4.42
N LEU A 24 -7.48 9.69 5.30
CA LEU A 24 -8.31 10.84 4.98
C LEU A 24 -7.44 12.10 4.86
N LEU A 25 -7.27 12.58 3.63
CA LEU A 25 -6.56 13.83 3.34
C LEU A 25 -7.54 14.95 3.07
N GLY A 26 -7.22 16.15 3.51
CA GLY A 26 -7.97 17.34 3.12
C GLY A 26 -7.50 18.57 3.86
N GLY A 27 -7.71 19.75 3.26
CA GLY A 27 -7.38 21.01 3.93
C GLY A 27 -8.10 21.19 5.28
N SER A 28 -7.71 22.24 6.01
CA SER A 28 -8.54 22.68 7.15
C SER A 28 -9.98 22.94 6.67
N GLN A 29 -10.96 22.59 7.52
CA GLN A 29 -12.40 22.73 7.24
C GLN A 29 -12.92 21.90 6.05
N SER A 30 -12.25 20.81 5.68
CA SER A 30 -12.73 19.89 4.63
C SER A 30 -13.76 18.87 5.13
N GLY A 31 -14.10 18.86 6.43
CA GLY A 31 -15.05 17.91 7.03
C GLY A 31 -14.44 16.62 7.59
N LYS A 32 -13.11 16.52 7.73
CA LYS A 32 -12.43 15.35 8.34
C LYS A 32 -12.94 15.06 9.75
N THR A 33 -12.87 16.07 10.62
CA THR A 33 -13.33 16.00 12.01
C THR A 33 -14.81 15.66 12.09
N THR A 34 -15.65 16.22 11.20
CA THR A 34 -17.07 15.88 11.13
C THR A 34 -17.30 14.40 10.81
N LEU A 35 -16.57 13.85 9.82
CA LEU A 35 -16.68 12.42 9.50
C LEU A 35 -16.24 11.52 10.66
N ILE A 36 -15.16 11.89 11.35
CA ILE A 36 -14.60 11.10 12.43
C ILE A 36 -15.44 11.22 13.71
N GLU A 37 -15.54 12.44 14.25
CA GLU A 37 -16.10 12.71 15.57
C GLU A 37 -17.62 12.77 15.56
N SER A 38 -18.23 13.23 14.47
CA SER A 38 -19.69 13.39 14.38
C SER A 38 -20.39 12.23 13.69
N PHE A 39 -19.65 11.30 13.08
CA PHE A 39 -20.26 10.14 12.41
C PHE A 39 -19.64 8.80 12.83
N ILE A 40 -18.35 8.53 12.53
CA ILE A 40 -17.74 7.22 12.80
C ILE A 40 -17.71 6.89 14.31
N MET A 41 -17.32 7.86 15.14
CA MET A 41 -17.26 7.68 16.59
C MET A 41 -18.64 7.41 17.21
N PRO A 42 -19.71 8.19 16.93
CA PRO A 42 -21.07 7.86 17.38
C PRO A 42 -21.59 6.53 16.82
N LEU A 43 -21.30 6.23 15.55
CA LEU A 43 -21.75 5.01 14.88
C LEU A 43 -21.22 3.76 15.57
N TYR A 44 -19.94 3.72 15.95
CA TYR A 44 -19.31 2.52 16.52
C TYR A 44 -18.98 2.61 18.01
N SER A 45 -19.13 3.80 18.61
CA SER A 45 -19.00 4.05 20.05
C SER A 45 -17.72 3.40 20.63
N ASN A 46 -17.87 2.50 21.61
CA ASN A 46 -16.78 1.82 22.31
C ASN A 46 -15.88 0.94 21.41
N LEU A 47 -16.29 0.66 20.17
CA LEU A 47 -15.43 -0.05 19.21
C LEU A 47 -14.40 0.87 18.54
N VAL A 48 -14.48 2.19 18.74
CA VAL A 48 -13.56 3.17 18.17
C VAL A 48 -12.75 3.83 19.28
N MET A 49 -11.45 3.98 19.04
CA MET A 49 -10.56 4.68 19.95
C MET A 49 -9.73 5.70 19.19
N LYS A 50 -9.79 6.96 19.64
CA LYS A 50 -8.94 8.03 19.14
C LYS A 50 -7.57 7.93 19.81
N MET A 51 -6.51 7.84 19.01
CA MET A 51 -5.16 7.48 19.43
C MET A 51 -4.16 8.61 19.20
N ASP A 52 -4.63 9.86 19.31
CA ASP A 52 -3.87 11.06 19.00
C ASP A 52 -2.57 11.12 19.82
N LYS A 53 -1.44 11.31 19.13
CA LYS A 53 -0.10 11.43 19.74
C LYS A 53 0.32 10.25 20.62
N SER A 54 -0.28 9.08 20.44
CA SER A 54 0.10 7.84 21.14
C SER A 54 1.49 7.33 20.70
N THR A 55 2.10 6.46 21.50
CA THR A 55 3.37 5.82 21.15
C THR A 55 3.08 4.45 20.55
N ALA A 56 3.92 3.90 19.67
CA ALA A 56 3.67 2.57 19.12
C ALA A 56 3.53 1.47 20.20
N HIS A 57 4.14 1.64 21.38
CA HIS A 57 3.97 0.71 22.50
C HIS A 57 2.59 0.87 23.16
N SER A 58 2.20 2.09 23.50
CA SER A 58 0.87 2.38 24.05
C SER A 58 -0.23 2.01 23.06
N THR A 59 -0.07 2.31 21.76
CA THR A 59 -0.99 1.87 20.71
C THR A 59 -1.17 0.35 20.76
N ALA A 60 -0.07 -0.40 20.74
CA ALA A 60 -0.13 -1.86 20.79
C ALA A 60 -0.74 -2.41 22.07
N GLN A 61 -0.60 -1.73 23.21
CA GLN A 61 -1.22 -2.13 24.47
C GLN A 61 -2.73 -1.94 24.45
N GLU A 62 -3.21 -0.82 23.92
CA GLU A 62 -4.63 -0.47 23.89
C GLU A 62 -5.42 -1.32 22.88
N ILE A 63 -4.87 -1.50 21.66
CA ILE A 63 -5.57 -2.22 20.60
C ILE A 63 -5.11 -3.67 20.43
N GLY A 64 -4.02 -4.05 21.11
CA GLY A 64 -3.47 -5.40 21.02
C GLY A 64 -4.50 -6.44 21.44
N ASN A 65 -4.66 -7.48 20.63
CA ASN A 65 -5.61 -8.55 20.86
C ASN A 65 -7.10 -8.12 20.85
N THR A 66 -7.43 -6.84 20.69
CA THR A 66 -8.83 -6.34 20.64
C THR A 66 -9.34 -6.16 19.21
N ALA A 67 -10.64 -5.88 19.06
CA ALA A 67 -11.26 -5.47 17.79
C ALA A 67 -11.47 -3.94 17.71
N ILE A 68 -10.74 -3.17 18.53
CA ILE A 68 -10.84 -1.71 18.55
C ILE A 68 -10.36 -1.14 17.21
N ILE A 69 -11.08 -0.13 16.74
CA ILE A 69 -10.82 0.66 15.54
C ILE A 69 -9.96 1.86 15.94
N PRO A 70 -8.66 1.88 15.60
CA PRO A 70 -7.81 3.00 15.93
C PRO A 70 -7.97 4.13 14.91
N ILE A 71 -8.25 5.33 15.40
CA ILE A 71 -8.29 6.57 14.62
C ILE A 71 -7.15 7.48 15.07
N PHE A 72 -6.37 7.99 14.14
CA PHE A 72 -5.32 8.96 14.36
C PHE A 72 -5.66 10.24 13.61
N ASP A 73 -6.07 11.27 14.35
CA ASP A 73 -6.31 12.60 13.78
C ASP A 73 -5.05 13.46 13.87
N GLU A 74 -4.98 14.51 13.05
CA GLU A 74 -3.81 15.40 12.92
C GLU A 74 -2.48 14.66 12.68
N PHE A 75 -2.52 13.60 11.88
CA PHE A 75 -1.42 12.65 11.65
C PHE A 75 -0.38 13.18 10.64
N GLU A 76 0.15 14.39 10.82
CA GLU A 76 1.13 15.02 9.91
C GLU A 76 2.44 15.47 10.57
N LYS A 77 2.43 15.83 11.86
CA LYS A 77 3.57 16.46 12.56
C LYS A 77 3.81 15.83 13.92
N PHE A 78 4.04 14.51 13.91
CA PHE A 78 4.26 13.75 15.13
C PHE A 78 5.59 13.01 15.10
N ARG A 79 6.43 13.22 16.12
CA ARG A 79 7.81 12.69 16.17
C ARG A 79 7.88 11.16 16.13
N ARG A 80 6.83 10.46 16.56
CA ARG A 80 6.78 8.98 16.61
C ARG A 80 5.87 8.37 15.54
N LEU A 81 5.55 9.15 14.51
CA LEU A 81 4.68 8.72 13.42
C LEU A 81 5.27 7.51 12.69
N GLU A 82 6.58 7.49 12.41
CA GLU A 82 7.28 6.36 11.80
C GLU A 82 7.14 5.08 12.65
N GLU A 83 7.22 5.17 13.98
CA GLU A 83 7.07 4.01 14.87
C GLU A 83 5.65 3.40 14.80
N ILE A 84 4.63 4.26 14.69
CA ILE A 84 3.22 3.82 14.53
C ILE A 84 3.02 3.15 13.17
N LEU A 85 3.58 3.71 12.10
CA LEU A 85 3.47 3.13 10.77
C LEU A 85 4.19 1.78 10.69
N GLU A 86 5.38 1.66 11.30
CA GLU A 86 6.08 0.38 11.38
C GLU A 86 5.32 -0.65 12.22
N LEU A 87 4.64 -0.23 13.31
CA LEU A 87 3.73 -1.11 14.06
C LEU A 87 2.64 -1.70 13.17
N PHE A 88 1.94 -0.86 12.41
CA PHE A 88 0.87 -1.33 11.53
C PHE A 88 1.42 -2.08 10.32
N LYS A 89 2.67 -1.85 9.91
CA LYS A 89 3.27 -2.57 8.78
C LYS A 89 3.44 -4.06 9.09
N MET A 90 3.70 -4.39 10.36
CA MET A 90 3.80 -5.76 10.85
C MET A 90 2.48 -6.55 10.75
N THR A 91 1.32 -5.88 10.64
CA THR A 91 -0.02 -6.52 10.62
C THR A 91 -0.42 -7.09 9.27
N SER A 92 0.42 -6.86 8.26
CA SER A 92 0.09 -7.06 6.85
C SER A 92 0.22 -8.49 6.34
N SER A 93 0.62 -9.43 7.21
CA SER A 93 0.61 -10.87 6.89
C SER A 93 -0.78 -11.46 7.20
N LYS A 94 -1.14 -12.58 6.54
CA LYS A 94 -2.42 -13.28 6.78
C LYS A 94 -2.67 -13.60 8.27
N GLY A 95 -1.60 -13.70 9.08
CA GLY A 95 -1.66 -13.98 10.52
C GLY A 95 -1.70 -12.75 11.43
N GLY A 96 -1.60 -11.53 10.91
CA GLY A 96 -1.37 -10.33 11.74
C GLY A 96 0.10 -10.14 12.13
N GLY A 97 0.37 -9.23 13.07
CA GLY A 97 1.71 -8.95 13.58
C GLY A 97 1.77 -9.14 15.10
N ILE A 98 2.82 -9.79 15.61
CA ILE A 98 3.03 -9.97 17.05
C ILE A 98 4.09 -8.97 17.52
N LYS A 99 3.69 -8.00 18.35
CA LYS A 99 4.63 -7.17 19.09
C LYS A 99 4.91 -7.82 20.43
N LYS A 100 6.18 -8.14 20.69
CA LYS A 100 6.66 -8.58 22.01
C LYS A 100 7.15 -7.36 22.79
N SER A 101 6.72 -7.20 24.03
CA SER A 101 7.25 -6.20 24.96
C SER A 101 7.56 -6.87 26.29
N GLY A 102 8.72 -6.61 26.88
CA GLY A 102 9.11 -7.25 28.12
C GLY A 102 10.13 -6.45 28.91
N THR A 103 10.03 -6.55 30.23
CA THR A 103 11.06 -6.14 31.18
C THR A 103 11.97 -7.35 31.45
N PRO A 104 13.30 -7.20 31.54
CA PRO A 104 14.19 -8.31 31.86
C PRO A 104 13.72 -9.06 33.12
N GLY A 105 13.53 -10.38 33.01
CA GLY A 105 13.11 -11.25 34.12
C GLY A 105 11.61 -11.56 34.23
N LYS A 106 10.75 -11.06 33.32
CA LYS A 106 9.33 -11.44 33.23
C LYS A 106 8.99 -12.04 31.87
N GLU A 107 7.91 -12.83 31.81
CA GLU A 107 7.41 -13.33 30.54
C GLU A 107 7.05 -12.18 29.58
N PRO A 108 7.43 -12.27 28.30
CA PRO A 108 7.19 -11.21 27.34
C PRO A 108 5.71 -11.09 26.99
N LEU A 109 5.13 -9.91 27.20
CA LEU A 109 3.78 -9.56 26.75
C LEU A 109 3.71 -9.62 25.22
N ARG A 110 2.65 -10.23 24.70
CA ARG A 110 2.41 -10.40 23.26
C ARG A 110 1.14 -9.68 22.85
N PHE A 111 1.28 -8.72 21.94
CA PHE A 111 0.17 -8.00 21.34
C PHE A 111 0.02 -8.44 19.89
N GLU A 112 -1.10 -9.07 19.57
CA GLU A 112 -1.49 -9.32 18.19
C GLU A 112 -2.20 -8.08 17.64
N ILE A 113 -1.62 -7.51 16.58
CA ILE A 113 -2.14 -6.32 15.91
C ILE A 113 -2.75 -6.78 14.58
N LYS A 114 -4.06 -6.59 14.44
CA LYS A 114 -4.89 -6.99 13.28
C LYS A 114 -5.86 -5.88 12.87
N GLN A 115 -5.57 -4.63 13.22
CA GLN A 115 -6.48 -3.50 12.99
C GLN A 115 -6.36 -2.92 11.58
N MET A 116 -7.44 -2.27 11.14
CA MET A 116 -7.52 -1.44 9.93
C MET A 116 -7.46 0.03 10.36
N PRO A 117 -6.30 0.69 10.46
CA PRO A 117 -6.24 2.06 11.02
C PRO A 117 -6.86 3.11 10.10
N LEU A 118 -7.49 4.14 10.70
CA LEU A 118 -7.87 5.37 10.01
C LEU A 118 -6.90 6.48 10.40
N PHE A 119 -6.17 6.99 9.42
CA PHE A 119 -5.34 8.18 9.57
C PHE A 119 -6.06 9.38 8.97
N ALA A 120 -5.98 10.54 9.60
CA ALA A 120 -6.49 11.79 9.06
C ALA A 120 -5.45 12.89 9.22
N SER A 121 -5.21 13.64 8.15
CA SER A 121 -4.24 14.75 8.17
C SER A 121 -4.50 15.78 7.09
N ILE A 122 -3.82 16.92 7.17
CA ILE A 122 -3.82 17.91 6.08
C ILE A 122 -2.96 17.43 4.90
N TYR A 123 -1.82 16.81 5.19
CA TYR A 123 -0.86 16.30 4.20
C TYR A 123 -0.43 14.89 4.55
N THR A 124 -0.16 14.04 3.55
CA THR A 124 0.42 12.72 3.79
C THR A 124 1.86 12.87 4.33
N PRO A 125 2.21 12.22 5.44
CA PRO A 125 3.58 12.17 5.95
C PRO A 125 4.58 11.70 4.89
N THR A 126 5.77 12.29 4.90
CA THR A 126 6.87 11.90 4.01
C THR A 126 7.27 10.44 4.19
N SER A 127 7.12 9.88 5.40
CA SER A 127 7.39 8.47 5.68
C SER A 127 6.49 7.51 4.89
N ILE A 128 5.19 7.83 4.74
CA ILE A 128 4.27 7.03 3.93
C ILE A 128 4.63 7.16 2.45
N LYS A 129 4.84 8.40 1.99
CA LYS A 129 5.23 8.65 0.60
C LYS A 129 6.57 8.00 0.26
N GLY A 130 7.47 7.90 1.22
CA GLY A 130 8.81 7.39 1.02
C GLY A 130 8.93 5.87 1.06
N ASP A 131 7.96 5.18 1.66
CA ASP A 131 7.96 3.73 1.79
C ASP A 131 6.82 3.14 0.94
N PHE A 132 7.14 2.67 -0.27
CA PHE A 132 6.18 2.02 -1.17
C PHE A 132 5.43 0.86 -0.52
N ALA A 133 6.01 0.21 0.48
CA ALA A 133 5.31 -0.83 1.21
C ALA A 133 4.17 -0.23 2.05
N GLN A 134 4.37 0.94 2.65
CA GLN A 134 3.33 1.68 3.37
C GLN A 134 2.33 2.31 2.38
N ASP A 135 2.82 2.93 1.31
CA ASP A 135 1.98 3.57 0.28
C ASP A 135 1.02 2.57 -0.38
N ASN A 136 1.51 1.42 -0.84
CA ASN A 136 0.66 0.39 -1.46
C ASN A 136 -0.36 -0.26 -0.53
N ARG A 137 -0.25 -0.03 0.79
CA ARG A 137 -1.23 -0.52 1.77
C ARG A 137 -2.27 0.54 2.12
N THR A 138 -2.07 1.76 1.66
CA THR A 138 -2.88 2.90 2.04
C THR A 138 -3.91 3.20 0.96
N VAL A 139 -5.18 3.29 1.37
CA VAL A 139 -6.27 3.81 0.54
C VAL A 139 -6.48 5.26 0.93
N ILE A 140 -6.15 6.16 0.01
CA ILE A 140 -6.20 7.60 0.25
C ILE A 140 -7.55 8.16 -0.25
N PHE A 141 -8.30 8.73 0.66
CA PHE A 141 -9.50 9.52 0.39
C PHE A 141 -9.18 11.01 0.50
N LYS A 142 -9.18 11.71 -0.63
CA LYS A 142 -8.95 13.16 -0.67
C LYS A 142 -10.29 13.90 -0.59
N LEU A 143 -10.50 14.62 0.52
CA LEU A 143 -11.62 15.53 0.72
C LEU A 143 -11.30 16.88 0.09
N SER A 144 -12.14 17.28 -0.85
CA SER A 144 -12.19 18.66 -1.34
C SER A 144 -12.79 19.57 -0.27
N LYS A 145 -12.43 20.86 -0.27
CA LYS A 145 -13.13 21.85 0.55
C LYS A 145 -14.61 21.85 0.18
N SER A 146 -15.47 21.98 1.19
CA SER A 146 -16.90 22.14 0.94
C SER A 146 -17.12 23.36 0.05
N LYS A 147 -17.92 23.20 -1.01
CA LYS A 147 -18.40 24.35 -1.78
C LYS A 147 -19.28 25.19 -0.86
N LYS A 148 -19.22 26.51 -0.96
CA LYS A 148 -19.96 27.44 -0.06
C LYS A 148 -21.46 27.14 0.02
N ASP A 149 -22.04 26.56 -1.04
CA ASP A 149 -23.47 26.28 -1.15
C ASP A 149 -23.87 24.87 -0.71
N ARG A 150 -22.92 24.04 -0.22
CA ARG A 150 -23.23 22.69 0.25
C ARG A 150 -23.73 22.76 1.69
N GLN A 151 -24.99 22.39 1.90
CA GLN A 151 -25.53 22.22 3.24
C GLN A 151 -24.69 21.20 4.02
N ALA A 152 -24.48 21.49 5.31
CA ALA A 152 -23.87 20.53 6.21
C ALA A 152 -24.71 19.24 6.22
N PRO A 153 -24.08 18.05 6.25
CA PRO A 153 -24.84 16.81 6.33
C PRO A 153 -25.65 16.81 7.62
N MET A 154 -26.88 16.32 7.55
CA MET A 154 -27.67 16.02 8.74
C MET A 154 -26.96 14.90 9.50
N LEU A 155 -26.64 15.16 10.76
CA LEU A 155 -25.99 14.19 11.63
C LEU A 155 -27.05 13.26 12.22
N PHE A 156 -26.73 11.98 12.28
CA PHE A 156 -27.54 11.00 12.97
C PHE A 156 -27.50 11.26 14.48
N ASN A 157 -28.63 11.15 15.14
CA ASN A 157 -28.69 11.13 16.60
C ASN A 157 -28.20 9.78 17.16
N GLU A 158 -28.12 9.65 18.48
CA GLU A 158 -27.58 8.43 19.12
C GLU A 158 -28.41 7.17 18.81
N GLU A 159 -29.74 7.29 18.75
CA GLU A 159 -30.64 6.17 18.45
C GLU A 159 -30.55 5.75 16.98
N GLU A 160 -30.50 6.72 16.06
CA GLU A 160 -30.26 6.46 14.65
C GLU A 160 -28.88 5.79 14.43
N CYS A 161 -27.85 6.22 15.16
CA CYS A 161 -26.53 5.56 15.14
C CYS A 161 -26.58 4.12 15.66
N LYS A 162 -27.34 3.87 16.74
CA LYS A 162 -27.54 2.52 17.31
C LYS A 162 -28.23 1.60 16.31
N GLU A 163 -29.31 2.07 15.69
CA GLU A 163 -30.06 1.31 14.69
C GLU A 163 -29.19 1.04 13.45
N LEU A 164 -28.55 2.07 12.91
CA LEU A 164 -27.67 1.94 11.75
C LEU A 164 -26.51 0.97 12.02
N ARG A 165 -25.89 1.03 13.20
CA ARG A 165 -24.85 0.08 13.62
C ARG A 165 -25.37 -1.36 13.61
N GLY A 166 -26.54 -1.60 14.22
CA GLY A 166 -27.18 -2.92 14.23
C GLY A 166 -27.43 -3.44 12.81
N ASN A 167 -27.99 -2.60 11.95
CA ASN A 167 -28.27 -2.92 10.55
C ASN A 167 -27.00 -3.25 9.76
N ILE A 168 -25.93 -2.47 9.94
CA ILE A 168 -24.63 -2.73 9.31
C ILE A 168 -24.08 -4.09 9.75
N ILE A 169 -24.03 -4.33 11.07
CA ILE A 169 -23.46 -5.55 11.63
C ILE A 169 -24.26 -6.78 11.17
N SER A 170 -25.59 -6.76 11.27
CA SER A 170 -26.45 -7.87 10.82
C SER A 170 -26.26 -8.14 9.33
N SER A 171 -26.32 -7.09 8.51
CA SER A 171 -26.20 -7.21 7.06
C SER A 171 -24.85 -7.82 6.64
N VAL A 172 -23.75 -7.39 7.26
CA VAL A 172 -22.41 -7.91 6.91
C VAL A 172 -22.24 -9.35 7.41
N ILE A 173 -22.73 -9.69 8.61
CA ILE A 173 -22.67 -11.07 9.15
C ILE A 173 -23.46 -12.02 8.28
N GLU A 174 -24.71 -11.69 7.95
CA GLU A 174 -25.59 -12.53 7.13
C GLU A 174 -25.01 -12.80 5.75
N ASN A 175 -24.22 -11.87 5.22
CA ASN A 175 -23.59 -11.96 3.92
C ASN A 175 -22.11 -12.34 3.97
N TRP A 176 -21.52 -12.62 5.15
CA TRP A 176 -20.08 -12.80 5.31
C TRP A 176 -19.50 -13.92 4.43
N ASN A 177 -20.21 -15.04 4.33
CA ASN A 177 -19.80 -16.17 3.48
C ASN A 177 -19.79 -15.77 2.00
N ALA A 178 -20.83 -15.05 1.55
CA ALA A 178 -20.89 -14.55 0.18
C ALA A 178 -19.76 -13.54 -0.09
N ILE A 179 -19.52 -12.61 0.85
CA ILE A 179 -18.42 -11.63 0.77
C ILE A 179 -17.08 -12.36 0.65
N SER A 180 -16.84 -13.36 1.51
CA SER A 180 -15.60 -14.13 1.51
C SER A 180 -15.38 -14.93 0.22
N LEU A 181 -16.46 -15.50 -0.35
CA LEU A 181 -16.39 -16.17 -1.64
C LEU A 181 -16.12 -15.19 -2.79
N ALA A 182 -16.75 -14.02 -2.79
CA ALA A 182 -16.49 -12.96 -3.76
C ALA A 182 -15.04 -12.45 -3.66
N VAL A 183 -14.51 -12.23 -2.45
CA VAL A 183 -13.09 -11.90 -2.24
C VAL A 183 -12.18 -12.93 -2.87
N LYS A 184 -12.41 -14.23 -2.65
CA LYS A 184 -11.61 -15.31 -3.28
C LYS A 184 -11.70 -15.27 -4.82
N ARG A 185 -12.85 -14.91 -5.40
CA ARG A 185 -13.00 -14.75 -6.85
C ARG A 185 -12.18 -13.58 -7.37
N ILE A 186 -12.23 -12.43 -6.70
CA ILE A 186 -11.41 -11.24 -7.04
C ILE A 186 -9.91 -11.59 -6.94
N GLU A 187 -9.50 -12.26 -5.86
CA GLU A 187 -8.10 -12.66 -5.66
C GLU A 187 -7.58 -13.57 -6.78
N LYS A 188 -8.42 -14.44 -7.35
CA LYS A 188 -8.08 -15.28 -8.51
C LYS A 188 -7.91 -14.48 -9.80
N GLN A 189 -8.66 -13.39 -9.95
CA GLN A 189 -8.58 -12.50 -11.12
C GLN A 189 -7.49 -11.42 -10.98
N LYS A 190 -6.87 -11.29 -9.81
CA LYS A 190 -5.91 -10.23 -9.46
C LYS A 190 -4.82 -9.99 -10.50
N GLU A 191 -4.21 -11.05 -11.04
CA GLU A 191 -3.16 -10.91 -12.05
C GLU A 191 -3.69 -10.30 -13.35
N ASN A 192 -4.92 -10.63 -13.74
CA ASN A 192 -5.55 -10.07 -14.93
C ASN A 192 -5.90 -8.59 -14.72
N ILE A 193 -6.36 -8.22 -13.52
CA ILE A 193 -6.65 -6.81 -13.15
C ILE A 193 -5.36 -5.98 -13.18
N VAL A 194 -4.25 -6.51 -12.66
CA VAL A 194 -2.95 -5.83 -12.72
C VAL A 194 -2.46 -5.69 -14.17
N LYS A 195 -2.58 -6.76 -14.97
CA LYS A 195 -2.20 -6.71 -16.39
C LYS A 195 -3.03 -5.72 -17.20
N SER A 196 -4.34 -5.62 -16.96
CA SER A 196 -5.22 -4.72 -17.72
C SER A 196 -4.96 -3.24 -17.39
N LEU A 197 -4.51 -2.95 -16.18
CA LEU A 197 -4.18 -1.58 -15.73
C LEU A 197 -2.68 -1.26 -15.83
N GLY A 198 -1.84 -2.23 -16.20
CA GLY A 198 -0.39 -2.07 -16.42
C GLY A 198 0.37 -1.64 -15.17
N ASN A 199 1.44 -0.86 -15.35
CA ASN A 199 2.29 -0.36 -14.25
C ASN A 199 1.59 0.65 -13.32
N LYS A 200 0.29 0.91 -13.49
CA LYS A 200 -0.48 1.85 -12.65
C LYS A 200 -0.84 1.28 -11.29
N ILE A 201 -0.93 -0.04 -11.15
CA ILE A 201 -1.35 -0.67 -9.89
C ILE A 201 -0.50 -1.89 -9.55
N THR A 202 -0.52 -2.28 -8.27
CA THR A 202 0.12 -3.50 -7.80
C THR A 202 -0.92 -4.53 -7.34
N SER A 203 -0.47 -5.76 -7.11
CA SER A 203 -1.28 -6.78 -6.42
C SER A 203 -1.79 -6.32 -5.04
N ARG A 204 -1.04 -5.45 -4.35
CA ARG A 204 -1.48 -4.88 -3.06
C ARG A 204 -2.58 -3.85 -3.25
N THR A 205 -2.51 -3.04 -4.31
CA THR A 205 -3.59 -2.13 -4.68
C THR A 205 -4.90 -2.90 -4.86
N VAL A 206 -4.90 -4.02 -5.59
CA VAL A 206 -6.10 -4.87 -5.72
C VAL A 206 -6.57 -5.39 -4.36
N ASN A 207 -5.66 -5.91 -3.53
CA ASN A 207 -6.00 -6.43 -2.20
C ASN A 207 -6.62 -5.37 -1.28
N ASN A 208 -6.22 -4.10 -1.39
CA ASN A 208 -6.81 -3.00 -0.62
C ASN A 208 -8.32 -2.87 -0.87
N PHE A 209 -8.79 -3.28 -2.06
CA PHE A 209 -10.18 -3.11 -2.47
C PHE A 209 -11.01 -4.41 -2.47
N CYS A 210 -10.39 -5.60 -2.34
CA CYS A 210 -11.09 -6.88 -2.45
C CYS A 210 -12.38 -6.96 -1.61
N TYR A 211 -12.31 -6.65 -0.32
CA TYR A 211 -13.47 -6.73 0.57
C TYR A 211 -14.54 -5.68 0.25
N VAL A 212 -14.13 -4.46 -0.10
CA VAL A 212 -15.07 -3.38 -0.47
C VAL A 212 -15.77 -3.68 -1.78
N LEU A 213 -15.03 -4.14 -2.79
CA LEU A 213 -15.60 -4.55 -4.08
C LEU A 213 -16.56 -5.72 -3.91
N ALA A 214 -16.20 -6.70 -3.08
CA ALA A 214 -17.08 -7.83 -2.74
C ALA A 214 -18.36 -7.38 -2.04
N LEU A 215 -18.26 -6.53 -1.01
CA LEU A 215 -19.42 -6.00 -0.29
C LEU A 215 -20.32 -5.17 -1.21
N MET A 216 -19.74 -4.26 -2.00
CA MET A 216 -20.47 -3.44 -2.96
C MET A 216 -21.14 -4.27 -4.06
N HIS A 217 -20.47 -5.31 -4.56
CA HIS A 217 -21.05 -6.26 -5.51
C HIS A 217 -22.28 -6.93 -4.92
N ILE A 218 -22.18 -7.50 -3.72
CA ILE A 218 -23.30 -8.17 -3.07
C ILE A 218 -24.46 -7.19 -2.82
N ALA A 219 -24.16 -5.96 -2.40
CA ALA A 219 -25.16 -4.94 -2.16
C ALA A 219 -25.90 -4.48 -3.43
N LYS A 220 -25.21 -4.42 -4.58
CA LYS A 220 -25.79 -3.94 -5.85
C LYS A 220 -26.42 -5.06 -6.69
N GLU A 221 -25.71 -6.17 -6.76
CA GLU A 221 -25.99 -7.26 -7.69
C GLU A 221 -26.59 -8.50 -7.02
N GLY A 222 -26.46 -8.62 -5.70
CA GLY A 222 -26.90 -9.79 -4.95
C GLY A 222 -25.88 -10.91 -4.93
N GLN A 223 -26.22 -11.99 -4.22
CA GLN A 223 -25.34 -13.15 -4.04
C GLN A 223 -25.26 -14.00 -5.33
N GLY A 224 -24.16 -14.74 -5.49
CA GLY A 224 -24.03 -15.76 -6.54
C GLY A 224 -23.65 -15.23 -7.93
N LYS A 225 -23.96 -13.97 -8.26
CA LYS A 225 -23.61 -13.37 -9.56
C LYS A 225 -22.10 -13.30 -9.78
N GLU A 226 -21.70 -13.37 -11.04
CA GLU A 226 -20.31 -13.18 -11.45
C GLU A 226 -19.84 -11.76 -11.13
N ILE A 227 -18.60 -11.63 -10.67
CA ILE A 227 -18.02 -10.35 -10.27
C ILE A 227 -16.94 -9.95 -11.26
N GLU A 228 -17.13 -8.80 -11.90
CA GLU A 228 -16.12 -8.13 -12.70
C GLU A 228 -15.49 -7.02 -11.84
N ALA A 229 -14.43 -7.36 -11.13
CA ALA A 229 -13.78 -6.42 -10.22
C ALA A 229 -12.77 -5.54 -10.96
N THR A 230 -12.92 -4.22 -10.81
CA THR A 230 -11.93 -3.23 -11.23
C THR A 230 -11.64 -2.28 -10.08
N VAL A 231 -10.36 -1.95 -9.88
CA VAL A 231 -9.95 -0.93 -8.90
C VAL A 231 -10.38 0.44 -9.44
N PRO A 232 -10.98 1.32 -8.63
CA PRO A 232 -11.40 2.63 -9.12
C PRO A 232 -10.21 3.52 -9.49
N GLU A 233 -10.37 4.32 -10.55
CA GLU A 233 -9.29 5.14 -11.13
C GLU A 233 -8.63 6.09 -10.13
N TRP A 234 -9.44 6.77 -9.31
CA TRP A 234 -8.95 7.68 -8.27
C TRP A 234 -8.04 7.02 -7.24
N ALA A 235 -8.06 5.68 -7.10
CA ALA A 235 -7.22 4.98 -6.15
C ALA A 235 -5.77 4.81 -6.63
N TYR A 236 -5.51 4.99 -7.92
CA TYR A 236 -4.18 4.85 -8.51
C TYR A 236 -3.74 6.05 -9.36
N ASP A 237 -4.61 7.05 -9.55
CA ASP A 237 -4.30 8.29 -10.25
C ASP A 237 -3.20 9.10 -9.55
N ASP A 238 -3.08 8.95 -8.23
CA ASP A 238 -2.06 9.55 -7.37
C ASP A 238 -1.05 8.54 -6.81
N MET A 239 -1.24 7.24 -7.03
CA MET A 239 -0.25 6.25 -6.60
C MET A 239 1.00 6.52 -7.39
N GLN A 240 2.03 6.95 -6.67
CA GLN A 240 3.30 7.22 -7.29
C GLN A 240 3.76 5.93 -7.96
N LYS A 241 4.27 6.09 -9.18
CA LYS A 241 5.03 5.07 -9.90
C LYS A 241 5.99 4.37 -8.93
N ASP A 242 6.33 3.10 -9.18
CA ASP A 242 7.28 2.28 -8.39
C ASP A 242 8.41 3.15 -7.79
N ASP A 243 8.88 2.87 -6.57
CA ASP A 243 10.01 3.57 -5.93
C ASP A 243 11.14 3.84 -6.94
N GLY A 244 11.42 2.88 -7.84
CA GLY A 244 12.39 3.02 -8.93
C GLY A 244 12.10 4.20 -9.86
N ASP A 245 10.85 4.30 -10.35
CA ASP A 245 10.39 5.35 -11.26
C ASP A 245 10.39 6.72 -10.58
N ARG A 246 9.97 6.79 -9.32
CA ARG A 246 10.00 8.05 -8.56
C ARG A 246 11.43 8.53 -8.35
N VAL A 247 12.31 7.66 -7.85
CA VAL A 247 13.72 8.02 -7.63
C VAL A 247 14.39 8.44 -8.93
N LEU A 248 14.13 7.72 -10.03
CA LEU A 248 14.62 8.11 -11.34
C LEU A 248 14.05 9.46 -11.80
N THR A 249 12.75 9.71 -11.61
CA THR A 249 12.11 10.99 -11.93
C THR A 249 12.74 12.14 -11.15
N ASP A 250 12.96 11.97 -9.85
CA ASP A 250 13.56 12.99 -8.99
C ASP A 250 15.03 13.24 -9.35
N ILE A 251 15.77 12.20 -9.78
CA ILE A 251 17.13 12.37 -10.34
C ILE A 251 17.10 13.19 -11.63
N LEU A 252 16.19 12.89 -12.56
CA LEU A 252 16.09 13.58 -13.84
C LEU A 252 15.68 15.05 -13.68
N HIS A 253 14.86 15.36 -12.66
CA HIS A 253 14.43 16.71 -12.32
C HIS A 253 15.36 17.42 -11.32
N ALA A 254 16.42 16.77 -10.86
CA ALA A 254 17.37 17.40 -9.97
C ALA A 254 18.04 18.58 -10.68
N ARG A 255 18.20 19.68 -9.94
CA ARG A 255 18.93 20.85 -10.41
C ARG A 255 20.30 20.88 -9.78
N ILE A 256 21.30 21.18 -10.59
CA ILE A 256 22.68 21.29 -10.16
C ILE A 256 23.23 22.66 -10.52
N ASN A 257 24.01 23.24 -9.61
CA ASN A 257 24.74 24.46 -9.88
C ASN A 257 26.14 24.12 -10.39
N HIS A 258 26.45 24.54 -11.60
CA HIS A 258 27.79 24.45 -12.18
C HIS A 258 28.23 25.85 -12.62
N GLU A 259 29.36 26.32 -12.09
CA GLU A 259 29.93 27.63 -12.42
C GLU A 259 28.94 28.81 -12.29
N GLY A 260 28.04 28.75 -11.31
CA GLY A 260 27.05 29.79 -11.05
C GLY A 260 25.79 29.71 -11.90
N LYS A 261 25.68 28.74 -12.81
CA LYS A 261 24.48 28.46 -13.60
C LYS A 261 23.77 27.22 -13.08
N GLU A 262 22.44 27.30 -13.03
CA GLU A 262 21.59 26.18 -12.65
C GLU A 262 21.24 25.36 -13.90
N HIS A 263 21.45 24.05 -13.83
CA HIS A 263 21.17 23.10 -14.91
C HIS A 263 20.26 21.98 -14.41
N LEU A 264 19.27 21.61 -15.21
CA LEU A 264 18.45 20.42 -14.98
C LEU A 264 19.19 19.19 -15.51
N ILE A 265 19.17 18.08 -14.76
CA ILE A 265 19.86 16.84 -15.17
C ILE A 265 19.35 16.32 -16.52
N VAL A 266 18.03 16.36 -16.77
CA VAL A 266 17.47 15.89 -18.04
C VAL A 266 17.97 16.71 -19.24
N ASP A 267 18.17 18.02 -19.10
CA ASP A 267 18.67 18.89 -20.17
C ASP A 267 20.14 18.57 -20.48
N LEU A 268 20.94 18.35 -19.43
CA LEU A 268 22.33 17.93 -19.58
C LEU A 268 22.43 16.56 -20.23
N LEU A 269 21.54 15.62 -19.88
CA LEU A 269 21.48 14.31 -20.52
C LEU A 269 21.16 14.41 -22.00
N TYR A 270 20.19 15.26 -22.35
CA TYR A 270 19.83 15.51 -23.75
C TYR A 270 21.02 16.06 -24.54
N SER A 271 21.66 17.11 -24.04
CA SER A 271 22.84 17.73 -24.68
C SER A 271 24.05 16.78 -24.74
N ALA A 272 24.31 16.03 -23.67
CA ALA A 272 25.43 15.08 -23.60
C ALA A 272 25.27 13.91 -24.59
N ILE A 273 24.04 13.44 -24.83
CA ILE A 273 23.76 12.27 -25.67
C ILE A 273 23.53 12.67 -27.12
N GLU A 274 22.61 13.60 -27.38
CA GLU A 274 22.23 13.99 -28.75
C GLU A 274 23.25 14.97 -29.36
N GLN A 275 23.58 16.03 -28.63
CA GLN A 275 24.52 17.06 -29.11
C GLN A 275 25.98 16.66 -28.91
N LYS A 276 26.21 15.48 -28.30
CA LYS A 276 27.53 14.92 -27.97
C LYS A 276 28.42 15.88 -27.17
N ASN A 277 27.84 16.80 -26.40
CA ASN A 277 28.59 17.79 -25.62
C ASN A 277 29.40 17.11 -24.51
N ASP A 278 30.74 17.21 -24.59
CA ASP A 278 31.65 16.59 -23.64
C ASP A 278 31.72 17.32 -22.29
N GLU A 279 31.43 18.63 -22.26
CA GLU A 279 31.35 19.41 -21.03
C GLU A 279 30.17 18.93 -20.17
N ASP A 280 28.99 18.81 -20.77
CA ASP A 280 27.79 18.30 -20.09
C ASP A 280 27.97 16.85 -19.61
N LYS A 281 28.67 16.01 -20.39
CA LYS A 281 29.06 14.66 -19.93
C LYS A 281 29.93 14.71 -18.68
N GLN A 282 30.87 15.65 -18.59
CA GLN A 282 31.71 15.80 -17.40
C GLN A 282 30.90 16.27 -16.19
N ILE A 283 29.96 17.21 -16.39
CA ILE A 283 29.06 17.69 -15.35
C ILE A 283 28.21 16.53 -14.81
N LEU A 284 27.62 15.72 -15.69
CA LEU A 284 26.85 14.53 -15.31
C LEU A 284 27.70 13.51 -14.53
N ARG A 285 28.91 13.22 -15.00
CA ARG A 285 29.85 12.29 -14.34
C ARG A 285 30.20 12.73 -12.93
N LYS A 286 30.45 14.03 -12.73
CA LYS A 286 30.69 14.62 -11.40
C LYS A 286 29.50 14.41 -10.46
N ASN A 287 28.28 14.34 -10.99
CA ASN A 287 27.06 14.09 -10.25
C ASN A 287 26.64 12.61 -10.20
N GLY A 288 27.51 11.70 -10.65
CA GLY A 288 27.30 10.26 -10.56
C GLY A 288 26.44 9.67 -11.66
N ILE A 289 26.30 10.35 -12.80
CA ILE A 289 25.52 9.89 -13.95
C ILE A 289 26.42 9.80 -15.17
N THR A 290 26.37 8.70 -15.93
CA THR A 290 27.11 8.64 -17.20
C THR A 290 26.40 7.77 -18.25
N PRO A 291 26.33 8.21 -19.52
CA PRO A 291 25.93 7.35 -20.63
C PRO A 291 26.95 6.23 -20.80
N ALA A 292 26.47 5.00 -20.97
CA ALA A 292 27.28 3.82 -21.19
C ALA A 292 26.62 2.88 -22.20
N ASN A 293 27.36 1.85 -22.62
CA ASN A 293 26.84 0.79 -23.48
C ASN A 293 26.99 -0.55 -22.75
N SER A 294 25.92 -1.35 -22.76
CA SER A 294 25.88 -2.67 -22.14
C SER A 294 25.33 -3.67 -23.14
N LYS A 295 26.16 -4.59 -23.61
CA LYS A 295 25.80 -5.63 -24.61
C LYS A 295 25.10 -5.08 -25.88
N GLY A 296 25.54 -3.92 -26.37
CA GLY A 296 24.99 -3.29 -27.57
C GLY A 296 23.76 -2.41 -27.34
N GLU A 297 23.25 -2.34 -26.11
CA GLU A 297 22.17 -1.45 -25.72
C GLU A 297 22.73 -0.19 -25.03
N GLN A 298 22.18 0.98 -25.39
CA GLN A 298 22.47 2.23 -24.68
C GLN A 298 21.81 2.21 -23.31
N VAL A 299 22.61 2.47 -22.28
CA VAL A 299 22.17 2.53 -20.88
C VAL A 299 22.67 3.80 -20.23
N LEU A 300 21.98 4.25 -19.18
CA LEU A 300 22.54 5.26 -18.27
C LEU A 300 22.95 4.57 -16.97
N ALA A 301 24.15 4.89 -16.51
CA ALA A 301 24.72 4.35 -15.29
C ALA A 301 24.66 5.38 -14.17
N PHE A 302 24.17 4.95 -13.02
CA PHE A 302 23.93 5.75 -11.83
C PHE A 302 24.80 5.25 -10.67
N ASP A 303 25.74 6.08 -10.23
CA ASP A 303 26.51 5.89 -9.00
C ASP A 303 25.68 6.41 -7.81
N SER A 304 25.03 5.47 -7.13
CA SER A 304 24.13 5.77 -6.00
C SER A 304 24.81 6.55 -4.87
N LYS A 305 26.11 6.35 -4.64
CA LYS A 305 26.83 7.05 -3.56
C LYS A 305 27.03 8.51 -3.94
N GLN A 306 27.45 8.76 -5.17
CA GLN A 306 27.68 10.11 -5.66
C GLN A 306 26.37 10.88 -5.79
N ILE A 307 25.32 10.28 -6.34
CA ILE A 307 23.99 10.88 -6.46
C ILE A 307 23.45 11.35 -5.11
N LYS A 308 23.55 10.52 -4.05
CA LYS A 308 23.16 10.93 -2.70
C LYS A 308 23.94 12.15 -2.22
N LYS A 309 25.25 12.17 -2.47
CA LYS A 309 26.15 13.21 -1.99
C LYS A 309 25.96 14.53 -2.73
N THR A 310 25.60 14.49 -4.02
CA THR A 310 25.52 15.68 -4.87
C THR A 310 24.09 16.16 -5.08
N LEU A 311 23.17 15.27 -5.44
CA LEU A 311 21.79 15.64 -5.80
C LEU A 311 20.88 15.73 -4.58
N PHE A 312 21.05 14.85 -3.60
CA PHE A 312 20.11 14.69 -2.48
C PHE A 312 20.72 14.92 -1.09
N ARG A 313 21.76 15.75 -1.01
CA ARG A 313 22.58 15.92 0.20
C ARG A 313 21.79 16.33 1.44
N GLN A 314 20.74 17.13 1.26
CA GLN A 314 19.92 17.70 2.34
C GLN A 314 18.54 17.03 2.44
N ASP A 315 18.31 15.96 1.67
CA ASP A 315 17.03 15.28 1.65
C ASP A 315 17.05 14.07 2.59
N ASP A 316 16.34 14.20 3.71
CA ASP A 316 16.22 13.17 4.75
C ASP A 316 15.70 11.84 4.19
N TYR A 317 14.85 11.88 3.17
CA TYR A 317 14.30 10.68 2.55
C TYR A 317 15.40 9.90 1.81
N TYR A 318 16.12 10.56 0.91
CA TYR A 318 17.16 9.94 0.08
C TYR A 318 18.40 9.53 0.89
N SER A 319 18.67 10.21 2.01
CA SER A 319 19.78 9.87 2.89
C SER A 319 19.68 8.42 3.40
N LYS A 320 18.47 7.99 3.79
CA LYS A 320 18.16 6.65 4.33
C LYS A 320 17.91 5.59 3.24
N LEU A 321 17.60 5.99 2.02
CA LEU A 321 17.19 5.08 0.94
C LEU A 321 18.36 4.42 0.21
N HIS A 322 18.38 3.10 0.00
CA HIS A 322 19.39 2.47 -0.87
C HIS A 322 19.05 2.67 -2.37
N ILE A 323 19.39 3.83 -2.92
CA ILE A 323 19.06 4.24 -4.31
C ILE A 323 19.36 3.13 -5.34
N GLY A 324 20.50 2.44 -5.24
CA GLY A 324 20.86 1.40 -6.19
C GLY A 324 19.92 0.19 -6.18
N ASP A 325 19.38 -0.18 -5.01
CA ASP A 325 18.43 -1.28 -4.81
C ASP A 325 17.06 -0.92 -5.35
N VAL A 326 16.71 0.36 -5.24
CA VAL A 326 15.45 0.90 -5.73
C VAL A 326 15.46 0.98 -7.26
N LEU A 327 16.53 1.53 -7.83
CA LEU A 327 16.71 1.62 -9.28
C LEU A 327 16.83 0.25 -9.96
N GLU A 328 17.32 -0.78 -9.27
CA GLU A 328 17.42 -2.16 -9.79
C GLU A 328 16.05 -2.78 -10.09
N ARG A 329 14.97 -2.27 -9.48
CA ARG A 329 13.60 -2.76 -9.71
C ARG A 329 13.04 -2.36 -11.07
N LEU A 330 13.65 -1.36 -11.71
CA LEU A 330 13.24 -0.90 -13.03
C LEU A 330 13.45 -2.00 -14.08
N PRO A 331 12.54 -2.13 -15.07
CA PRO A 331 12.66 -3.15 -16.10
C PRO A 331 14.02 -3.14 -16.80
N GLY A 332 14.72 -4.26 -16.78
CA GLY A 332 16.03 -4.41 -17.43
C GLY A 332 17.21 -3.71 -16.73
N ALA A 333 17.00 -3.10 -15.56
CA ALA A 333 18.09 -2.53 -14.78
C ALA A 333 19.06 -3.60 -14.26
N LYS A 334 20.34 -3.24 -14.15
CA LYS A 334 21.42 -4.11 -13.68
C LYS A 334 22.25 -3.40 -12.63
N LYS A 335 22.25 -3.91 -11.40
CA LYS A 335 23.02 -3.35 -10.28
C LYS A 335 24.48 -3.82 -10.29
N ASN A 336 25.33 -3.11 -9.55
CA ASN A 336 26.73 -3.45 -9.27
C ASN A 336 27.59 -3.59 -10.54
N GLN A 337 27.23 -2.92 -11.62
CA GLN A 337 28.01 -2.93 -12.84
C GLN A 337 29.24 -2.02 -12.66
N ASN A 338 30.40 -2.47 -13.15
CA ASN A 338 31.58 -1.61 -13.23
C ASN A 338 31.41 -0.73 -14.45
N THR A 339 31.29 0.59 -14.25
CA THR A 339 31.13 1.55 -15.35
C THR A 339 32.18 2.66 -15.26
N HIS A 340 32.68 3.10 -16.41
CA HIS A 340 33.62 4.21 -16.50
C HIS A 340 32.91 5.55 -16.40
N PHE A 341 33.28 6.36 -15.40
CA PHE A 341 32.78 7.72 -15.16
C PHE A 341 33.80 8.79 -15.60
N GLY A 342 34.72 8.43 -16.48
CA GLY A 342 35.82 9.29 -16.93
C GLY A 342 37.09 8.47 -17.15
N HIS A 343 38.17 9.13 -17.56
CA HIS A 343 39.45 8.46 -17.76
C HIS A 343 40.01 7.97 -16.43
N GLY A 344 40.26 6.67 -16.30
CA GLY A 344 40.78 6.05 -15.08
C GLY A 344 39.79 5.92 -13.90
N ASP A 345 38.56 6.43 -14.02
CA ASP A 345 37.57 6.40 -12.96
C ASP A 345 36.50 5.34 -13.24
N THR A 346 36.57 4.21 -12.54
CA THR A 346 35.60 3.12 -12.65
C THR A 346 34.86 2.97 -11.35
N ARG A 347 33.54 3.03 -11.41
CA ARG A 347 32.68 2.97 -10.21
C ARG A 347 31.62 1.88 -10.35
N ARG A 348 31.15 1.39 -9.20
CA ARG A 348 29.99 0.50 -9.13
C ARG A 348 28.72 1.32 -9.32
N SER A 349 27.89 0.93 -10.27
CA SER A 349 26.68 1.65 -10.63
C SER A 349 25.51 0.71 -10.89
N THR A 350 24.31 1.27 -10.87
CA THR A 350 23.12 0.65 -11.45
C THR A 350 22.96 1.16 -12.88
N GLN A 351 22.93 0.27 -13.86
CA GLN A 351 22.68 0.58 -15.26
C GLN A 351 21.19 0.41 -15.57
N ILE A 352 20.58 1.41 -16.21
CA ILE A 352 19.16 1.40 -16.60
C ILE A 352 19.08 1.55 -18.12
N PRO A 353 18.31 0.71 -18.82
CA PRO A 353 18.05 0.87 -20.26
C PRO A 353 17.52 2.25 -20.60
N PHE A 354 18.03 2.83 -21.69
CA PHE A 354 17.62 4.16 -22.10
C PHE A 354 16.14 4.23 -22.54
N SER A 355 15.56 3.10 -23.00
CA SER A 355 14.13 2.95 -23.29
C SER A 355 13.25 3.25 -22.08
N VAL A 356 13.61 2.73 -20.91
CA VAL A 356 12.89 2.95 -19.64
C VAL A 356 13.00 4.41 -19.20
N ILE A 357 14.17 5.02 -19.36
CA ILE A 357 14.38 6.43 -18.99
C ILE A 357 13.49 7.37 -19.81
N LYS A 358 13.31 7.10 -21.10
CA LYS A 358 12.37 7.85 -21.95
C LYS A 358 10.93 7.71 -21.49
N GLU A 359 10.51 6.50 -21.11
CA GLU A 359 9.15 6.23 -20.63
C GLU A 359 8.86 6.98 -19.34
N VAL A 360 9.79 6.93 -18.39
CA VAL A 360 9.68 7.62 -17.09
C VAL A 360 9.64 9.13 -17.27
N ALA A 361 10.53 9.69 -18.11
CA ALA A 361 10.56 11.12 -18.41
C ALA A 361 9.25 11.61 -19.06
N ARG A 362 8.71 10.87 -20.04
CA ARG A 362 7.43 11.22 -20.70
C ARG A 362 6.25 11.20 -19.73
N GLY A 363 6.16 10.20 -18.87
CA GLY A 363 5.08 10.10 -17.89
C GLY A 363 5.22 11.06 -16.70
N GLY A 364 6.33 11.79 -16.57
CA GLY A 364 6.59 12.76 -15.49
C GLY A 364 6.24 14.20 -15.85
N GLY A 365 5.67 14.45 -17.03
CA GLY A 365 5.38 15.81 -17.51
C GLY A 365 6.57 16.51 -18.19
N VAL A 366 7.64 15.79 -18.50
CA VAL A 366 8.76 16.33 -19.30
C VAL A 366 8.33 16.35 -20.77
N SER A 367 7.83 17.48 -21.25
CA SER A 367 7.35 17.67 -22.63
C SER A 367 8.44 17.54 -23.70
N ASP A 368 9.71 17.54 -23.28
CA ASP A 368 10.85 17.83 -24.16
C ASP A 368 11.67 16.59 -24.55
N VAL A 369 11.26 15.39 -24.13
CA VAL A 369 11.83 14.11 -24.65
C VAL A 369 11.19 13.72 -26.00
N ARG A 370 10.89 14.72 -26.83
CA ARG A 370 10.46 14.52 -28.22
C ARG A 370 11.71 14.25 -29.05
N ASP A 371 11.62 13.23 -29.89
CA ASP A 371 12.53 12.91 -31.00
C ASP A 371 13.78 12.03 -30.77
N LEU A 372 13.89 11.30 -29.67
CA LEU A 372 14.95 10.26 -29.53
C LEU A 372 14.74 8.98 -30.40
N ALA A 373 13.99 9.02 -31.51
CA ALA A 373 13.67 7.82 -32.31
C ALA A 373 13.67 7.99 -33.84
N LYS A 374 14.00 9.16 -34.40
CA LYS A 374 13.82 9.36 -35.85
C LYS A 374 14.99 8.98 -36.76
N GLU A 375 16.14 8.59 -36.22
CA GLU A 375 17.25 8.11 -37.07
C GLU A 375 17.76 6.76 -36.58
N GLN A 376 17.07 5.68 -36.96
CA GLN A 376 17.69 4.36 -37.22
C GLN A 376 16.74 3.31 -37.84
N GLN A 377 15.52 3.67 -38.25
CA GLN A 377 14.71 2.82 -39.11
C GLN A 377 14.94 3.16 -40.59
N HIS A 378 16.06 2.72 -41.14
CA HIS A 378 16.15 2.36 -42.55
C HIS A 378 17.27 1.33 -42.74
N THR A 379 16.87 0.06 -42.64
CA THR A 379 17.21 -1.03 -43.58
C THR A 379 16.31 -2.20 -43.21
N GLU A 380 15.20 -2.34 -43.91
CA GLU A 380 14.37 -3.55 -43.88
C GLU A 380 15.11 -4.70 -44.57
N SER A 381 14.94 -5.92 -44.06
CA SER A 381 14.29 -7.00 -44.82
C SER A 381 13.76 -8.06 -43.85
N PRO A 382 12.54 -8.60 -44.05
CA PRO A 382 11.87 -9.48 -43.10
C PRO A 382 12.24 -10.95 -43.32
N GLN A 383 12.55 -11.67 -42.25
CA GLN A 383 12.55 -13.15 -42.26
C GLN A 383 11.46 -13.68 -41.34
N GLU A 384 10.54 -14.41 -41.96
CA GLU A 384 9.54 -15.27 -41.34
C GLU A 384 10.20 -16.29 -40.39
N VAL A 385 9.72 -16.39 -39.15
CA VAL A 385 9.96 -17.59 -38.33
C VAL A 385 8.66 -18.04 -37.66
N LYS A 386 8.14 -19.09 -38.29
CA LYS A 386 7.23 -20.17 -37.85
C LYS A 386 6.91 -20.26 -36.35
N HIS A 387 5.60 -20.30 -36.08
CA HIS A 387 5.01 -20.93 -34.90
C HIS A 387 5.57 -22.33 -34.66
N LYS A 388 5.99 -22.60 -33.42
CA LYS A 388 6.14 -23.95 -32.89
C LYS A 388 5.24 -24.10 -31.66
N GLU A 389 4.24 -24.95 -31.81
CA GLU A 389 3.51 -25.58 -30.72
C GLU A 389 4.47 -26.37 -29.83
N SER A 390 4.26 -26.33 -28.52
CA SER A 390 4.74 -27.39 -27.63
C SER A 390 3.89 -27.47 -26.36
N THR A 391 2.98 -28.47 -26.40
CA THR A 391 2.75 -29.50 -25.37
C THR A 391 2.49 -29.09 -23.92
N LEU A 392 1.21 -29.20 -23.57
CA LEU A 392 0.62 -29.86 -22.39
C LEU A 392 1.62 -30.40 -21.34
N ILE A 393 1.61 -29.79 -20.15
CA ILE A 393 2.04 -30.43 -18.91
C ILE A 393 0.79 -30.72 -18.07
N ILE A 394 0.67 -31.99 -17.69
CA ILE A 394 -0.44 -32.62 -16.99
C ILE A 394 -0.46 -32.17 -15.52
N ASP A 395 -1.65 -31.79 -15.04
CA ASP A 395 -1.98 -31.39 -13.67
C ASP A 395 -1.87 -32.59 -12.68
N PRO A 396 -1.01 -32.55 -11.64
CA PRO A 396 -0.85 -33.63 -10.68
C PRO A 396 -1.84 -33.61 -9.49
N LEU A 397 -2.83 -32.71 -9.41
CA LEU A 397 -3.66 -32.55 -8.20
C LEU A 397 -5.04 -33.25 -8.23
N LYS A 398 -5.23 -34.24 -9.11
CA LYS A 398 -6.52 -34.95 -9.29
C LYS A 398 -6.95 -35.92 -8.16
N HIS A 399 -6.29 -35.96 -6.99
CA HIS A 399 -6.51 -37.02 -5.99
C HIS A 399 -6.67 -36.59 -4.52
N TYR A 400 -7.44 -35.53 -4.23
CA TYR A 400 -7.91 -35.31 -2.84
C TYR A 400 -9.38 -34.87 -2.79
N ASN A 401 -10.25 -35.82 -2.44
CA ASN A 401 -11.60 -35.54 -1.95
C ASN A 401 -11.51 -35.33 -0.43
N VAL A 402 -11.74 -34.12 0.05
CA VAL A 402 -11.93 -33.84 1.48
C VAL A 402 -13.25 -33.08 1.65
N SER A 403 -14.25 -33.77 2.20
CA SER A 403 -15.48 -33.18 2.70
C SER A 403 -15.27 -32.68 4.12
N VAL A 404 -15.62 -31.43 4.41
CA VAL A 404 -15.65 -30.88 5.78
C VAL A 404 -17.08 -30.45 6.06
N GLU A 405 -17.78 -31.22 6.90
CA GLU A 405 -19.03 -30.80 7.54
C GLU A 405 -18.69 -29.86 8.70
N TYR A 406 -19.21 -28.62 8.67
CA TYR A 406 -19.19 -27.73 9.83
C TYR A 406 -20.54 -27.79 10.53
N ILE A 407 -20.54 -28.37 11.74
CA ILE A 407 -21.63 -28.26 12.71
C ILE A 407 -21.31 -27.06 13.61
N THR A 408 -21.97 -25.93 13.40
CA THR A 408 -22.32 -24.97 14.46
C THR A 408 -23.56 -24.19 14.02
N THR A 409 -24.63 -24.30 14.81
CA THR A 409 -25.93 -23.70 14.48
C THR A 409 -25.91 -22.19 14.73
N LYS A 410 -26.44 -21.45 13.74
CA LYS A 410 -26.56 -19.98 13.62
C LYS A 410 -27.17 -19.27 14.85
N GLU A 411 -27.81 -20.00 15.74
CA GLU A 411 -28.65 -19.50 16.84
C GLU A 411 -27.85 -19.13 18.11
N GLN A 412 -26.59 -19.57 18.26
CA GLN A 412 -25.79 -19.30 19.46
C GLN A 412 -24.79 -18.13 19.32
N THR A 413 -24.43 -17.76 18.09
CA THR A 413 -23.39 -16.73 17.86
C THR A 413 -23.92 -15.30 17.97
N VAL A 414 -25.20 -15.08 17.61
CA VAL A 414 -25.83 -13.76 17.60
C VAL A 414 -26.07 -13.21 19.02
N PRO A 415 -26.57 -14.00 20.00
CA PRO A 415 -26.77 -13.50 21.37
C PRO A 415 -25.46 -13.17 22.07
N ALA A 416 -24.41 -14.00 21.90
CA ALA A 416 -23.11 -13.78 22.52
C ALA A 416 -22.43 -12.49 22.03
N PHE A 417 -22.61 -12.15 20.74
CA PHE A 417 -22.12 -10.89 20.18
C PHE A 417 -22.94 -9.67 20.62
N ALA A 418 -24.26 -9.82 20.77
CA ALA A 418 -25.13 -8.74 21.27
C ALA A 418 -24.81 -8.39 22.74
N GLU A 419 -24.47 -9.39 23.55
CA GLU A 419 -24.01 -9.20 24.94
C GLU A 419 -22.65 -8.50 24.99
N LEU A 420 -21.73 -8.86 24.07
CA LEU A 420 -20.41 -8.22 23.96
C LEU A 420 -20.45 -6.74 23.55
N LEU A 421 -21.47 -6.35 22.75
CA LEU A 421 -21.65 -4.98 22.25
C LEU A 421 -22.39 -4.06 23.25
N THR A 422 -22.99 -4.61 24.31
CA THR A 422 -23.82 -3.86 25.27
C THR A 422 -23.13 -3.59 26.59
N THR A 423 -21.99 -4.24 26.88
CA THR A 423 -21.22 -4.03 28.09
C THR A 423 -20.37 -2.75 28.03
N LYS A 424 -20.56 -1.84 29.01
CA LYS A 424 -19.81 -0.58 29.17
C LYS A 424 -18.43 -0.74 29.84
N GLN A 425 -17.91 -1.96 29.97
CA GLN A 425 -16.58 -2.21 30.52
C GLN A 425 -15.65 -2.79 29.45
N PRO A 426 -14.35 -2.44 29.45
CA PRO A 426 -13.37 -3.13 28.63
C PRO A 426 -13.28 -4.60 29.09
N ILE A 427 -13.80 -5.51 28.28
CA ILE A 427 -13.69 -6.95 28.55
C ILE A 427 -12.29 -7.39 28.13
N ALA A 428 -11.45 -7.70 29.10
CA ALA A 428 -10.31 -8.58 28.88
C ALA A 428 -10.86 -10.01 28.70
N LEU A 429 -10.84 -10.51 27.47
CA LEU A 429 -11.08 -11.93 27.19
C LEU A 429 -9.85 -12.70 27.69
N ASP A 430 -9.87 -13.05 28.98
CA ASP A 430 -8.88 -13.93 29.59
C ASP A 430 -9.24 -15.39 29.27
N ILE A 431 -8.75 -15.86 28.12
CA ILE A 431 -9.02 -17.19 27.57
C ILE A 431 -8.40 -18.32 28.42
N GLU A 432 -7.53 -18.02 29.40
CA GLU A 432 -6.88 -19.06 30.21
C GLU A 432 -7.77 -19.66 31.32
N THR A 433 -8.88 -19.02 31.70
CA THR A 433 -9.65 -19.48 32.86
C THR A 433 -10.76 -20.50 32.51
N TYR A 434 -11.17 -20.60 31.24
CA TYR A 434 -12.29 -21.49 30.86
C TYR A 434 -11.89 -22.97 30.70
N SER A 435 -10.60 -23.29 30.71
CA SER A 435 -10.09 -24.66 30.49
C SER A 435 -9.96 -25.50 31.77
N LYS A 436 -10.03 -24.91 32.97
CA LYS A 436 -9.69 -25.64 34.22
C LYS A 436 -10.88 -26.24 34.97
N ASP A 437 -12.10 -25.75 34.75
CA ASP A 437 -13.27 -26.15 35.56
C ASP A 437 -14.04 -27.37 35.02
N LYS A 438 -13.65 -27.96 33.90
CA LYS A 438 -14.32 -29.15 33.34
C LYS A 438 -13.36 -30.22 32.84
N GLY A 439 -12.39 -30.65 33.65
CA GLY A 439 -11.85 -32.03 33.64
C GLY A 439 -11.55 -32.73 32.30
N TYR A 440 -11.32 -32.02 31.20
CA TYR A 440 -10.94 -32.61 29.92
C TYR A 440 -9.43 -32.71 29.89
N GLY A 441 -8.95 -33.89 30.24
CA GLY A 441 -7.54 -34.23 30.17
C GLY A 441 -7.00 -34.16 28.75
N ASP A 442 -5.77 -33.68 28.65
CA ASP A 442 -4.75 -33.94 27.64
C ASP A 442 -5.17 -34.86 26.47
N LYS A 443 -5.71 -34.26 25.40
CA LYS A 443 -5.55 -34.61 23.97
C LYS A 443 -6.73 -34.05 23.17
N GLY A 444 -6.52 -32.90 22.54
CA GLY A 444 -7.48 -32.28 21.63
C GLY A 444 -7.60 -30.79 21.88
N GLY A 445 -6.55 -30.03 21.57
CA GLY A 445 -6.60 -28.57 21.64
C GLY A 445 -7.64 -28.03 20.67
N LEU A 446 -8.65 -27.35 21.20
CA LEU A 446 -9.52 -26.46 20.43
C LEU A 446 -8.69 -25.33 19.84
N ASP A 447 -8.93 -25.06 18.56
CA ASP A 447 -8.28 -24.04 17.76
C ASP A 447 -8.56 -22.62 18.34
N PRO A 448 -7.54 -21.81 18.69
CA PRO A 448 -7.73 -20.52 19.37
C PRO A 448 -8.24 -19.37 18.45
N TYR A 449 -8.95 -19.69 17.36
CA TYR A 449 -9.40 -18.72 16.35
C TYR A 449 -10.91 -18.38 16.37
N LEU A 450 -11.64 -18.75 17.43
CA LEU A 450 -13.05 -18.37 17.60
C LEU A 450 -13.19 -17.05 18.38
#